data_AF-A0A494Z3F1-F1
#
_entry.id   AF-A0A494Z3F1-F1
#
_cell.length_a   1.000
_cell.length_b   1.000
_cell.length_c   1.000
_cell.angle_alpha   90.00
_cell.angle_beta   90.00
_cell.angle_gamma   90.00
#
_symmetry.space_group_name_H-M   'P 1'
#
loop_
_entity.id
_entity.type
_entity.pdbx_description
1 polymer ?
#
loop_
_entity_poly.entity_id
_entity_poly.type
_entity_poly.pdbx_seq_one_letter_code
_entity_poly.pdbx_strand_id
1 'polypeptide(L)'
;MTKHLLEGYRSQKGVHCSSTSLTEIVDYYGLQLNESLVFGISSGLDFIYAKYPYFDFSRILSGRTPVLESNFFKLVDNSNLWRGGEIIEWDTIRSYIDKGIPLLFLTDIYHLPFYNTKRSNFTGHTLTVVGYNRNDKIIYVSDYISDQLFELKFSDLINSIEKAKPLFNA
;
A
#
# COMPACT_ATOMS: atom_id res chain seq x y z
N MET A 1 25.28 1.24 10.50
CA MET A 1 24.13 2.16 10.38
C MET A 1 22.88 1.38 10.78
N THR A 2 22.04 1.94 11.65
CA THR A 2 20.83 1.26 12.16
C THR A 2 19.64 1.41 11.23
N LYS A 3 19.52 2.59 10.58
CA LYS A 3 18.54 2.92 9.56
C LYS A 3 19.04 2.56 8.17
N HIS A 4 18.19 1.91 7.38
CA HIS A 4 18.40 1.61 5.97
C HIS A 4 17.15 2.05 5.19
N LEU A 5 17.33 2.91 4.19
CA LEU A 5 16.28 3.41 3.31
C LEU A 5 16.65 3.11 1.86
N LEU A 6 15.64 2.95 0.99
CA LEU A 6 15.84 2.91 -0.45
C LEU A 6 16.32 4.28 -0.95
N GLU A 7 17.56 4.33 -1.44
CA GLU A 7 18.15 5.57 -1.96
C GLU A 7 17.39 6.04 -3.21
N GLY A 8 16.97 7.30 -3.22
CA GLY A 8 16.25 7.88 -4.36
C GLY A 8 14.74 7.61 -4.38
N TYR A 9 14.19 6.84 -3.44
CA TYR A 9 12.73 6.73 -3.30
C TYR A 9 12.15 8.06 -2.86
N ARG A 10 11.16 8.57 -3.60
CA ARG A 10 10.52 9.86 -3.35
C ARG A 10 9.06 9.64 -2.95
N SER A 11 8.77 9.91 -1.68
CA SER A 11 7.41 9.99 -1.16
C SER A 11 6.74 11.27 -1.59
N GLN A 12 5.43 11.21 -1.85
CA GLN A 12 4.64 12.36 -2.24
C GLN A 12 3.23 12.31 -1.65
N LYS A 13 2.72 13.50 -1.33
CA LYS A 13 1.29 13.65 -1.07
C LYS A 13 0.52 13.50 -2.38
N GLY A 14 -0.47 12.63 -2.41
CA GLY A 14 -1.29 12.37 -3.59
C GLY A 14 -2.79 12.37 -3.30
N VAL A 15 -3.57 11.83 -4.24
CA VAL A 15 -5.04 11.87 -4.18
C VAL A 15 -5.62 10.58 -3.60
N HIS A 16 -5.08 9.42 -4.00
CA HIS A 16 -5.60 8.12 -3.58
C HIS A 16 -4.45 7.15 -3.29
N CYS A 17 -4.54 6.46 -2.16
CA CYS A 17 -3.49 5.55 -1.65
C CYS A 17 -2.88 4.65 -2.74
N SER A 18 -3.70 3.88 -3.46
CA SER A 18 -3.18 2.94 -4.47
C SER A 18 -2.47 3.60 -5.65
N SER A 19 -3.07 4.64 -6.24
CA SER A 19 -2.48 5.31 -7.41
C SER A 19 -1.25 6.11 -7.01
N THR A 20 -1.25 6.74 -5.84
CA THR A 20 -0.09 7.45 -5.31
C THR A 20 1.08 6.48 -5.07
N SER A 21 0.86 5.40 -4.33
CA SER A 21 1.92 4.41 -4.05
C SER A 21 2.49 3.79 -5.33
N LEU A 22 1.64 3.45 -6.31
CA LEU A 22 2.13 2.94 -7.60
C LEU A 22 2.92 4.00 -8.39
N THR A 23 2.52 5.27 -8.32
CA THR A 23 3.25 6.39 -8.95
C THR A 23 4.65 6.54 -8.36
N GLU A 24 4.77 6.48 -7.03
CA GLU A 24 6.08 6.54 -6.36
C GLU A 24 6.96 5.34 -6.73
N ILE A 25 6.38 4.13 -6.78
CA ILE A 25 7.12 2.91 -7.14
C ILE A 25 7.67 3.01 -8.57
N VAL A 26 6.88 3.47 -9.53
CA VAL A 26 7.39 3.58 -10.91
C VAL A 26 8.36 4.73 -11.10
N ASP A 27 8.20 5.87 -10.40
CA ASP A 27 9.21 6.94 -10.39
C ASP A 27 10.54 6.45 -9.80
N TYR A 28 10.49 5.64 -8.75
CA TYR A 28 11.69 5.01 -8.18
C TYR A 28 12.43 4.11 -9.18
N TYR A 29 11.70 3.44 -10.08
CA TYR A 29 12.29 2.68 -11.19
C TYR A 29 12.59 3.53 -12.44
N GLY A 30 12.47 4.86 -12.37
CA GLY A 30 12.84 5.79 -13.44
C GLY A 30 11.73 6.08 -14.45
N LEU A 31 10.51 5.62 -14.23
CA LEU A 31 9.35 5.90 -15.08
C LEU A 31 8.55 7.09 -14.51
N GLN A 32 8.72 8.26 -15.11
CA GLN A 32 8.07 9.50 -14.69
C GLN A 32 6.61 9.59 -15.15
N LEU A 33 5.75 8.73 -14.60
CA LEU A 33 4.30 8.77 -14.81
C LEU A 33 3.66 9.66 -13.73
N ASN A 34 2.64 10.42 -14.09
CA ASN A 34 1.82 11.13 -13.10
C ASN A 34 0.69 10.21 -12.56
N GLU A 35 0.11 10.59 -11.41
CA GLU A 35 -0.90 9.78 -10.74
C GLU A 35 -2.14 9.51 -11.61
N SER A 36 -2.55 10.46 -12.46
CA SER A 36 -3.68 10.29 -13.38
C SER A 36 -3.40 9.24 -14.46
N LEU A 37 -2.18 9.19 -14.99
CA LEU A 37 -1.77 8.16 -15.95
C LEU A 37 -1.70 6.78 -15.30
N VAL A 38 -1.12 6.68 -14.11
CA VAL A 38 -1.10 5.43 -13.34
C VAL A 38 -2.52 4.94 -13.08
N PHE A 39 -3.43 5.81 -12.63
CA PHE A 39 -4.84 5.48 -12.45
C PHE A 39 -5.50 4.98 -13.75
N GLY A 40 -5.21 5.62 -14.89
CA GLY A 40 -5.71 5.20 -16.20
C GLY A 40 -5.19 3.83 -16.62
N ILE A 41 -3.87 3.59 -16.52
CA ILE A 41 -3.23 2.30 -16.84
C ILE A 41 -3.85 1.18 -16.00
N SER A 42 -4.07 1.42 -14.71
CA SER A 42 -4.66 0.44 -13.81
C SER A 42 -6.15 0.15 -14.06
N SER A 43 -6.76 0.70 -15.12
CA SER A 43 -8.22 0.65 -15.35
C SER A 43 -9.01 1.19 -14.16
N GLY A 44 -8.53 2.31 -13.60
CA GLY A 44 -8.94 2.80 -12.29
C GLY A 44 -10.41 3.20 -12.18
N LEU A 45 -11.01 3.76 -13.23
CA LEU A 45 -12.41 4.24 -13.21
C LEU A 45 -13.38 3.06 -13.25
N ASP A 46 -14.28 2.99 -12.27
CA ASP A 46 -15.29 1.94 -12.17
C ASP A 46 -16.53 2.47 -11.42
N PHE A 47 -17.60 1.68 -11.35
CA PHE A 47 -18.75 1.95 -10.51
C PHE A 47 -19.19 0.68 -9.81
N ILE A 48 -18.97 0.62 -8.49
CA ILE A 48 -19.35 -0.52 -7.66
C ILE A 48 -20.39 -0.08 -6.65
N TYR A 49 -21.51 -0.80 -6.66
CA TYR A 49 -22.52 -0.74 -5.62
C TYR A 49 -22.70 -2.13 -5.03
N ALA A 50 -22.28 -2.32 -3.79
CA ALA A 50 -22.32 -3.62 -3.13
C ALA A 50 -22.99 -3.54 -1.77
N LYS A 51 -23.80 -4.55 -1.44
CA LYS A 51 -24.26 -4.80 -0.07
C LYS A 51 -23.27 -5.76 0.57
N TYR A 52 -22.63 -5.34 1.66
CA TYR A 52 -21.62 -6.15 2.34
C TYR A 52 -22.04 -6.36 3.79
N PRO A 53 -22.40 -7.58 4.21
CA PRO A 53 -22.93 -7.83 5.56
C PRO A 53 -21.85 -7.83 6.66
N TYR A 54 -20.56 -7.81 6.29
CA TYR A 54 -19.43 -7.98 7.21
C TYR A 54 -18.70 -6.69 7.62
N PHE A 55 -19.13 -5.54 7.08
CA PHE A 55 -18.67 -4.23 7.51
C PHE A 55 -19.71 -3.58 8.43
N ASP A 56 -19.29 -2.61 9.24
CA ASP A 56 -20.21 -1.78 10.04
C ASP A 56 -21.10 -0.87 9.15
N PHE A 57 -20.92 -0.94 7.83
CA PHE A 57 -21.70 -0.23 6.82
C PHE A 57 -22.54 -1.22 6.00
N SER A 58 -23.83 -0.89 5.82
CA SER A 58 -24.76 -1.76 5.10
C SER A 58 -24.52 -1.81 3.58
N ARG A 59 -23.83 -0.81 3.02
CA ARG A 59 -23.60 -0.64 1.58
C ARG A 59 -22.27 0.06 1.33
N ILE A 60 -21.63 -0.29 0.21
CA ILE A 60 -20.41 0.36 -0.28
C ILE A 60 -20.68 0.92 -1.67
N LEU A 61 -20.24 2.15 -1.87
CA LEU A 61 -20.17 2.83 -3.16
C LEU A 61 -18.69 3.11 -3.45
N SER A 62 -18.19 2.61 -4.58
CA SER A 62 -16.83 2.88 -5.03
C SER A 62 -16.84 3.39 -6.47
N GLY A 63 -16.16 4.49 -6.72
CA GLY A 63 -15.92 5.04 -8.07
C GLY A 63 -14.66 4.48 -8.74
N ARG A 64 -14.08 3.42 -8.17
CA ARG A 64 -12.84 2.80 -8.65
C ARG A 64 -12.88 1.28 -8.62
N THR A 65 -12.10 0.68 -9.52
CA THR A 65 -11.92 -0.78 -9.61
C THR A 65 -11.26 -1.29 -8.33
N PRO A 66 -11.69 -2.41 -7.74
CA PRO A 66 -11.14 -2.88 -6.47
C PRO A 66 -9.78 -3.58 -6.64
N VAL A 67 -9.35 -3.82 -7.88
CA VAL A 67 -8.16 -4.60 -8.26
C VAL A 67 -7.11 -3.74 -8.98
N LEU A 68 -7.06 -2.45 -8.66
CA LEU A 68 -6.21 -1.46 -9.34
C LEU A 68 -4.73 -1.87 -9.34
N GLU A 69 -4.22 -2.36 -8.21
CA GLU A 69 -2.85 -2.81 -8.03
C GLU A 69 -2.55 -4.02 -8.93
N SER A 70 -3.43 -5.02 -8.93
CA SER A 70 -3.29 -6.21 -9.78
C SER A 70 -3.35 -5.87 -11.27
N ASN A 71 -4.29 -5.02 -11.68
CA ASN A 71 -4.40 -4.54 -13.06
C ASN A 71 -3.11 -3.81 -13.49
N PHE A 72 -2.54 -2.98 -12.62
CA PHE A 72 -1.32 -2.26 -12.92
C PHE A 72 -0.15 -3.20 -13.20
N PHE A 73 0.16 -4.11 -12.27
CA PHE A 73 1.28 -5.04 -12.42
C PHE A 73 1.13 -5.96 -13.63
N LYS A 74 -0.10 -6.40 -13.90
CA LYS A 74 -0.42 -7.20 -15.09
C LYS A 74 -0.16 -6.43 -16.39
N LEU A 75 -0.38 -5.12 -16.42
CA LEU A 75 -0.22 -4.32 -17.65
C LEU A 75 1.21 -3.81 -17.85
N VAL A 76 1.92 -3.48 -16.77
CA VAL A 76 3.28 -2.92 -16.87
C VAL A 76 4.35 -3.99 -17.06
N ASP A 77 4.20 -5.15 -16.42
CA ASP A 77 5.24 -6.19 -16.38
C ASP A 77 4.70 -7.60 -16.67
N ASN A 78 3.41 -7.73 -17.00
CA ASN A 78 2.73 -9.02 -17.20
C ASN A 78 2.96 -10.01 -16.03
N SER A 79 3.18 -9.47 -14.84
CA SER A 79 3.55 -10.23 -13.64
C SER A 79 2.41 -10.20 -12.63
N ASN A 80 2.29 -11.29 -11.86
CA ASN A 80 1.34 -11.38 -10.75
C ASN A 80 2.06 -11.07 -9.43
N LEU A 81 2.42 -9.78 -9.27
CA LEU A 81 3.14 -9.29 -8.09
C LEU A 81 2.22 -8.96 -6.92
N TRP A 82 0.91 -8.82 -7.16
CA TRP A 82 -0.07 -8.59 -6.11
C TRP A 82 -0.56 -9.93 -5.54
N ARG A 83 -0.19 -10.21 -4.29
CA ARG A 83 -0.42 -11.52 -3.64
C ARG A 83 -1.04 -11.34 -2.26
N GLY A 84 -1.85 -12.32 -1.86
CA GLY A 84 -2.50 -12.37 -0.55
C GLY A 84 -2.29 -13.70 0.15
N GLY A 85 -2.44 -13.70 1.49
CA GLY A 85 -2.38 -14.91 2.31
C GLY A 85 -0.97 -15.39 2.69
N GLU A 86 0.07 -14.66 2.29
CA GLU A 86 1.46 -14.95 2.68
C GLU A 86 1.74 -14.46 4.11
N ILE A 87 2.46 -15.26 4.89
CA ILE A 87 2.97 -14.83 6.19
C ILE A 87 4.16 -13.91 5.93
N ILE A 88 4.03 -12.65 6.35
CA ILE A 88 5.10 -11.67 6.21
C ILE A 88 5.99 -11.72 7.45
N GLU A 89 7.22 -12.18 7.26
CA GLU A 89 8.23 -12.18 8.32
C GLU A 89 9.14 -10.96 8.24
N TRP A 90 9.73 -10.58 9.38
CA TRP A 90 10.64 -9.45 9.48
C TRP A 90 11.80 -9.52 8.48
N ASP A 91 12.39 -10.71 8.35
CA ASP A 91 13.55 -10.93 7.48
C ASP A 91 13.19 -10.89 6.00
N THR A 92 11.92 -11.16 5.66
CA THR A 92 11.41 -11.00 4.30
C THR A 92 11.45 -9.54 3.88
N ILE A 93 10.90 -8.63 4.71
CA ILE A 93 10.94 -7.19 4.44
C ILE A 93 12.38 -6.71 4.25
N ARG A 94 13.27 -7.08 5.19
CA ARG A 94 14.69 -6.68 5.09
C ARG A 94 15.34 -7.17 3.81
N SER A 95 15.09 -8.42 3.41
CA SER A 95 15.68 -9.00 2.19
C SER A 95 15.28 -8.24 0.92
N TYR A 96 14.03 -7.80 0.80
CA TYR A 96 13.58 -7.02 -0.34
C TYR A 96 14.15 -5.61 -0.34
N ILE A 97 14.14 -4.92 0.81
CA ILE A 97 14.71 -3.58 0.91
C ILE A 97 16.22 -3.60 0.65
N ASP A 98 16.96 -4.59 1.18
CA ASP A 98 18.39 -4.76 0.94
C ASP A 98 18.71 -5.01 -0.56
N LYS A 99 17.74 -5.51 -1.34
CA LYS A 99 17.82 -5.68 -2.80
C LYS A 99 17.36 -4.46 -3.58
N GLY A 100 16.99 -3.37 -2.90
CA GLY A 100 16.51 -2.16 -3.54
C GLY A 100 15.04 -2.22 -3.98
N ILE A 101 14.23 -3.13 -3.43
CA ILE A 101 12.85 -3.37 -3.87
C ILE A 101 11.85 -2.80 -2.84
N PRO A 102 11.05 -1.77 -3.18
CA PRO A 102 9.96 -1.28 -2.33
C PRO A 102 8.84 -2.32 -2.23
N LEU A 103 8.18 -2.39 -1.07
CA LEU A 103 7.09 -3.33 -0.81
C LEU A 103 5.77 -2.60 -0.62
N LEU A 104 4.80 -2.86 -1.51
CA LEU A 104 3.44 -2.35 -1.42
C LEU A 104 2.58 -3.31 -0.58
N PHE A 105 1.87 -2.79 0.42
CA PHE A 105 0.96 -3.59 1.26
C PHE A 105 -0.45 -3.03 1.22
N LEU A 106 -1.44 -3.93 1.33
CA LEU A 106 -2.81 -3.60 1.68
C LEU A 106 -3.02 -3.76 3.19
N THR A 107 -3.57 -2.73 3.82
CA THR A 107 -3.69 -2.61 5.27
C THR A 107 -5.06 -2.06 5.66
N ASP A 108 -5.41 -2.07 6.95
CA ASP A 108 -6.52 -1.29 7.52
C ASP A 108 -5.98 -0.07 8.26
N ILE A 109 -6.44 1.13 7.87
CA ILE A 109 -5.99 2.41 8.46
C ILE A 109 -6.29 2.53 9.95
N TYR A 110 -7.29 1.81 10.47
CA TYR A 110 -7.60 1.80 11.90
C TYR A 110 -6.44 1.28 12.75
N HIS A 111 -5.63 0.39 12.17
CA HIS A 111 -4.49 -0.21 12.83
C HIS A 111 -3.16 0.50 12.53
N LEU A 112 -3.21 1.65 11.84
CA LEU A 112 -2.05 2.50 11.55
C LEU A 112 -2.01 3.68 12.53
N PRO A 113 -1.06 3.71 13.50
CA PRO A 113 -1.04 4.71 14.56
C PRO A 113 -0.95 6.16 14.07
N PHE A 114 -0.31 6.39 12.92
CA PHE A 114 -0.12 7.73 12.35
C PHE A 114 -1.40 8.34 11.74
N TYR A 115 -2.45 7.55 11.50
CA TYR A 115 -3.76 8.07 11.08
C TYR A 115 -4.62 8.59 12.23
N ASN A 116 -4.40 8.09 13.46
CA ASN A 116 -5.17 8.44 14.66
C ASN A 116 -6.70 8.43 14.44
N THR A 117 -7.21 7.46 13.68
CA THR A 117 -8.64 7.36 13.36
C THR A 117 -9.43 6.67 14.47
N LYS A 118 -10.67 7.13 14.69
CA LYS A 118 -11.59 6.56 15.70
C LYS A 118 -12.60 5.59 15.12
N ARG A 119 -12.60 5.37 13.80
CA ARG A 119 -13.54 4.49 13.11
C ARG A 119 -12.83 3.19 12.73
N SER A 120 -13.38 2.05 13.15
CA SER A 120 -12.92 0.72 12.71
C SER A 120 -13.45 0.38 11.32
N ASN A 121 -12.88 -0.67 10.70
CA ASN A 121 -13.42 -1.32 9.51
C ASN A 121 -13.43 -0.46 8.24
N PHE A 122 -12.28 0.11 7.87
CA PHE A 122 -12.14 0.78 6.58
C PHE A 122 -11.94 -0.22 5.44
N THR A 123 -12.46 0.12 4.26
CA THR A 123 -12.10 -0.57 3.02
C THR A 123 -10.59 -0.43 2.82
N GLY A 124 -9.89 -1.53 2.52
CA GLY A 124 -8.43 -1.62 2.56
C GLY A 124 -7.66 -0.41 1.96
N HIS A 125 -6.47 -0.16 2.52
CA HIS A 125 -5.64 1.00 2.27
C HIS A 125 -4.22 0.58 1.93
N THR A 126 -3.64 1.17 0.89
CA THR A 126 -2.27 0.85 0.49
C THR A 126 -1.24 1.82 1.03
N LEU A 127 -0.07 1.27 1.35
CA LEU A 127 1.12 2.02 1.73
C LEU A 127 2.37 1.29 1.23
N THR A 128 3.49 2.01 1.11
CA THR A 128 4.74 1.44 0.62
C THR A 128 5.80 1.42 1.71
N VAL A 129 6.37 0.26 2.00
CA VAL A 129 7.54 0.12 2.87
C VAL A 129 8.80 0.34 2.04
N VAL A 130 9.63 1.27 2.49
CA VAL A 130 10.81 1.78 1.75
C VAL A 130 12.08 1.78 2.58
N GLY A 131 12.03 1.15 3.75
CA GLY A 131 13.17 1.10 4.65
C GLY A 131 12.85 0.43 5.97
N TYR A 132 13.89 0.21 6.75
CA TYR A 132 13.79 -0.34 8.09
C TYR A 132 14.90 0.15 9.02
N ASN A 133 14.67 0.01 10.33
CA ASN A 133 15.67 0.13 11.37
C ASN A 133 15.94 -1.25 11.99
N ARG A 134 17.21 -1.70 11.95
CA ARG A 134 17.63 -3.04 12.42
C ARG A 134 17.37 -3.32 13.90
N ASN A 135 17.52 -2.31 14.74
CA ASN A 135 17.55 -2.53 16.19
C ASN A 135 16.14 -2.62 16.78
N ASP A 136 15.21 -1.83 16.24
CA ASP A 136 13.93 -1.56 16.90
C ASP A 136 12.73 -2.25 16.23
N LYS A 137 12.98 -3.06 15.18
CA LYS A 137 11.93 -3.62 14.31
C LYS A 137 10.93 -2.57 13.82
N ILE A 138 11.46 -1.40 13.44
CA ILE A 138 10.71 -0.29 12.86
C ILE A 138 10.88 -0.34 11.34
N ILE A 139 9.80 -0.13 10.61
CA ILE A 139 9.81 0.09 9.17
C ILE A 139 9.54 1.57 8.85
N TYR A 140 10.07 2.03 7.73
CA TYR A 140 9.79 3.36 7.19
C TYR A 140 8.80 3.24 6.05
N VAL A 141 7.74 4.05 6.11
CA VAL A 141 6.56 3.88 5.28
C VAL A 141 6.22 5.17 4.54
N SER A 142 5.98 5.06 3.24
CA SER A 142 5.38 6.10 2.41
C SER A 142 3.87 5.93 2.38
N ASP A 143 3.13 7.03 2.54
CA ASP A 143 1.67 7.06 2.54
C ASP A 143 1.17 8.35 1.87
N TYR A 144 0.13 8.24 1.04
CA TYR A 144 -0.35 9.34 0.18
C TYR A 144 -0.75 10.63 0.91
N ILE A 145 -0.94 10.57 2.23
CA ILE A 145 -1.32 11.73 3.04
C ILE A 145 -0.18 12.76 3.23
N SER A 146 1.08 12.37 2.96
CA SER A 146 2.27 13.18 3.22
C SER A 146 3.40 12.87 2.24
N ASP A 147 4.30 13.84 2.04
CA ASP A 147 5.60 13.62 1.38
C ASP A 147 6.70 13.13 2.35
N GLN A 148 6.37 13.03 3.64
CA GLN A 148 7.26 12.50 4.67
C GLN A 148 7.04 11.02 4.93
N LEU A 149 8.13 10.32 5.30
CA LEU A 149 8.05 8.93 5.75
C LEU A 149 7.54 8.85 7.19
N PHE A 150 6.70 7.85 7.44
CA PHE A 150 6.22 7.48 8.76
C PHE A 150 7.07 6.34 9.33
N GLU A 151 7.31 6.37 10.64
CA GLU A 151 7.83 5.23 11.37
C GLU A 151 6.66 4.34 11.82
N LEU A 152 6.74 3.05 11.54
CA LEU A 152 5.73 2.07 11.93
C LEU A 152 6.43 0.87 12.57
N LYS A 153 5.90 0.35 13.68
CA LYS A 153 6.41 -0.92 14.23
C LYS A 153 6.02 -2.04 13.28
N PHE A 154 6.91 -2.99 13.07
CA PHE A 154 6.62 -4.18 12.28
C PHE A 154 5.35 -4.90 12.77
N SER A 155 5.14 -5.01 14.09
CA SER A 155 3.94 -5.60 14.67
C SER A 155 2.65 -4.88 14.26
N ASP A 156 2.70 -3.56 14.14
CA ASP A 156 1.53 -2.74 13.78
C ASP A 156 1.21 -2.92 12.29
N LEU A 157 2.24 -3.04 11.44
CA LEU A 157 2.06 -3.42 10.03
C LEU A 157 1.37 -4.79 9.93
N ILE A 158 1.89 -5.83 10.60
CA ILE A 158 1.31 -7.18 10.53
C ILE A 158 -0.14 -7.18 11.00
N ASN A 159 -0.41 -6.56 12.15
CA ASN A 159 -1.78 -6.43 12.64
C ASN A 159 -2.68 -5.66 11.65
N SER A 160 -2.17 -4.62 10.98
CA SER A 160 -2.95 -3.90 9.96
C SER A 160 -3.25 -4.73 8.70
N ILE A 161 -2.33 -5.60 8.27
CA ILE A 161 -2.51 -6.50 7.12
C ILE A 161 -3.53 -7.59 7.47
N GLU A 162 -3.40 -8.23 8.63
CA GLU A 162 -4.31 -9.30 9.07
C GLU A 162 -5.76 -8.83 9.24
N LYS A 163 -5.94 -7.55 9.57
CA LYS A 163 -7.26 -6.94 9.78
C LYS A 163 -7.82 -6.30 8.52
N ALA A 164 -7.02 -6.17 7.46
CA ALA A 164 -7.46 -5.63 6.19
C ALA A 164 -8.57 -6.50 5.61
N LYS A 165 -9.68 -5.87 5.25
CA LYS A 165 -10.83 -6.50 4.61
C LYS A 165 -10.95 -5.94 3.18
N PRO A 166 -10.24 -6.50 2.20
CA PRO A 166 -10.42 -6.09 0.81
C PRO A 166 -11.86 -6.38 0.35
N LEU A 167 -12.37 -5.53 -0.53
CA LEU A 167 -13.69 -5.74 -1.14
C LEU A 167 -13.73 -6.97 -2.05
N PHE A 168 -12.59 -7.31 -2.66
CA PHE A 168 -12.44 -8.44 -3.55
C PHE A 168 -11.07 -9.08 -3.29
N ASN A 169 -11.02 -10.42 -3.28
CA ASN A 169 -9.75 -11.12 -3.27
C ASN A 169 -9.16 -11.02 -4.68
N ALA A 170 -7.93 -10.54 -4.78
CA ALA A 170 -7.13 -10.62 -6.00
C ALA A 170 -6.38 -11.95 -6.05
#